data_AF-X1ADK6-F1
#
_entry.id   AF-X1ADK6-F1
#
_cell.length_a   1.000
_cell.length_b   1.000
_cell.length_c   1.000
_cell.angle_alpha   90.00
_cell.angle_beta   90.00
_cell.angle_gamma   90.00
#
_symmetry.space_group_name_H-M   'P 1'
#
loop_
_entity.id
_entity.type
_entity.pdbx_description
1 polymer ?
#
loop_
_entity_poly.entity_id
_entity_poly.type
_entity_poly.pdbx_seq_one_letter_code
_entity_poly.pdbx_strand_id
1 'polypeptide(L)'
;MNGIRSVKFLREPNLTFKKGCIIHGDKKSVHLQSFKKAHTDGDVIVYIPEEKVLFAGDLLFANRDPWIGSGDPEGWLSVNDELMALDFKITIPGHGNLASREEFSLESKYIKELIELVKNKISAGEDPTQIKREDFSKELQSWNSICFGWNINFLAELFKKA
;
A
#
# COMPACT_ATOMS: atom_id res chain seq x y z
N MET A 1 30.44 3.82 -3.11
CA MET A 1 29.48 2.70 -3.26
C MET A 1 29.43 2.33 -4.73
N ASN A 2 29.87 1.13 -5.07
CA ASN A 2 30.00 0.65 -6.45
C ASN A 2 28.66 0.16 -6.99
N GLY A 3 28.26 0.68 -8.16
CA GLY A 3 27.53 -0.06 -9.18
C GLY A 3 26.03 -0.27 -8.97
N ILE A 4 25.23 0.78 -9.24
CA ILE A 4 23.88 0.54 -9.78
C ILE A 4 24.10 -0.16 -11.12
N ARG A 5 23.79 -1.46 -11.20
CA ARG A 5 23.75 -2.17 -12.49
C ARG A 5 22.72 -1.43 -13.35
N SER A 6 23.16 -0.77 -14.41
CA SER A 6 22.25 -0.22 -15.41
C SER A 6 21.35 -1.35 -15.90
N VAL A 7 20.05 -1.27 -15.65
CA VAL A 7 19.07 -2.19 -16.25
C VAL A 7 19.09 -1.90 -17.75
N LYS A 8 19.86 -2.71 -18.51
CA LYS A 8 20.09 -2.43 -19.94
C LYS A 8 18.85 -2.63 -20.79
N PHE A 9 17.86 -3.40 -20.32
CA PHE A 9 16.60 -3.64 -21.01
C PHE A 9 15.47 -3.89 -20.00
N LEU A 10 14.40 -3.12 -20.14
CA LEU A 10 13.09 -3.46 -19.57
C LEU A 10 12.31 -4.23 -20.63
N ARG A 11 11.63 -5.30 -20.23
CA ARG A 11 10.75 -6.05 -21.12
C ARG A 11 9.33 -5.50 -20.97
N GLU A 12 8.73 -5.13 -22.09
CA GLU A 12 7.33 -4.70 -22.12
C GLU A 12 6.37 -5.85 -21.81
N PRO A 13 5.20 -5.57 -21.21
CA PRO A 13 4.18 -6.57 -20.95
C PRO A 13 3.64 -7.16 -22.26
N ASN A 14 3.45 -8.49 -22.30
CA ASN A 14 2.83 -9.16 -23.44
C ASN A 14 1.30 -9.01 -23.47
N LEU A 15 0.69 -8.70 -22.33
CA LEU A 15 -0.74 -8.49 -22.16
C LEU A 15 -0.95 -7.26 -21.29
N THR A 16 -1.82 -6.36 -21.73
CA THR A 16 -2.24 -5.19 -20.96
C THR A 16 -3.76 -5.15 -20.87
N PHE A 17 -4.27 -4.49 -19.83
CA PHE A 17 -5.70 -4.33 -19.60
C PHE A 17 -5.94 -2.99 -18.90
N LYS A 18 -7.17 -2.45 -19.03
CA LYS A 18 -7.53 -1.15 -18.43
C LYS A 18 -8.15 -1.24 -17.03
N LYS A 19 -8.90 -2.31 -16.76
CA LYS A 19 -9.65 -2.49 -15.50
C LYS A 19 -9.34 -3.84 -14.85
N GLY A 20 -9.24 -4.88 -15.66
CA GLY A 20 -8.93 -6.22 -15.23
C GLY A 20 -8.98 -7.19 -16.39
N CYS A 21 -8.55 -8.42 -16.14
CA CYS A 21 -8.74 -9.54 -17.05
C CYS A 21 -8.84 -10.84 -16.23
N ILE A 22 -9.44 -11.87 -16.83
CA ILE A 22 -9.45 -13.21 -16.24
C ILE A 22 -8.63 -14.11 -17.15
N ILE A 23 -7.66 -14.80 -16.57
CA ILE A 23 -6.91 -15.86 -17.23
C ILE A 23 -7.48 -17.18 -16.75
N HIS A 24 -8.07 -17.93 -17.67
CA HIS A 24 -8.63 -19.25 -17.39
C HIS A 24 -7.57 -20.33 -17.59
N GLY A 25 -7.35 -21.14 -16.56
CA GLY A 25 -6.65 -22.42 -16.68
C GLY A 25 -7.63 -23.60 -16.48
N ASP A 26 -7.12 -24.82 -16.62
CA ASP A 26 -7.96 -26.03 -16.58
C ASP A 26 -8.64 -26.27 -15.22
N LYS A 27 -8.05 -25.77 -14.13
CA LYS A 27 -8.51 -26.03 -12.74
C LYS A 27 -8.84 -24.76 -11.95
N LYS A 28 -8.32 -23.61 -12.37
CA LYS A 28 -8.39 -22.35 -11.62
C LYS A 28 -8.45 -21.18 -12.59
N SER A 29 -9.13 -20.13 -12.19
CA SER A 29 -9.10 -18.84 -12.86
C SER A 29 -8.28 -17.84 -12.05
N VAL A 30 -7.49 -17.03 -12.75
CA VAL A 30 -6.72 -15.93 -12.17
C VAL A 30 -7.40 -14.63 -12.55
N HIS A 31 -7.93 -13.93 -11.56
CA HIS A 31 -8.63 -12.67 -11.75
C HIS A 31 -7.63 -11.53 -11.48
N LEU A 32 -7.32 -10.74 -12.50
CA LEU A 32 -6.54 -9.52 -12.35
C LEU A 32 -7.48 -8.32 -12.28
N GLN A 33 -7.23 -7.43 -11.33
CA GLN A 33 -7.95 -6.16 -11.20
C GLN A 33 -6.93 -5.03 -11.01
N SER A 34 -7.12 -3.95 -11.75
CA SER A 34 -6.27 -2.75 -11.70
C SER A 34 -6.98 -1.62 -10.98
N PHE A 35 -6.21 -0.87 -10.19
CA PHE A 35 -6.62 0.32 -9.49
C PHE A 35 -5.82 1.51 -9.99
N LYS A 36 -6.50 2.65 -10.17
CA LYS A 36 -5.89 3.80 -10.85
C LYS A 36 -4.93 4.61 -9.97
N LYS A 37 -5.09 4.59 -8.65
CA LYS A 37 -4.31 5.45 -7.76
C LYS A 37 -4.34 4.94 -6.32
N ALA A 38 -3.29 4.26 -5.90
CA ALA A 38 -3.09 3.86 -4.51
C ALA A 38 -1.59 3.83 -4.17
N HIS A 39 -0.92 2.69 -4.23
CA HIS A 39 0.53 2.62 -4.01
C HIS A 39 1.30 3.23 -5.20
N THR A 40 0.77 3.06 -6.41
CA THR A 40 1.27 3.64 -7.66
C THR A 40 0.11 4.14 -8.54
N ASP A 41 0.43 4.63 -9.74
CA ASP A 41 -0.55 5.00 -10.77
C ASP A 41 -1.12 3.78 -11.55
N GLY A 42 -0.71 2.56 -11.19
CA GLY A 42 -1.02 1.35 -11.97
C GLY A 42 -1.01 0.07 -11.15
N ASP A 43 -1.57 0.11 -9.94
CA ASP A 43 -1.62 -1.06 -9.06
C ASP A 43 -2.49 -2.17 -9.65
N VAL A 44 -2.05 -3.41 -9.44
CA VAL A 44 -2.75 -4.61 -9.90
C VAL A 44 -2.74 -5.66 -8.79
N ILE A 45 -3.90 -6.22 -8.50
CA ILE A 45 -4.03 -7.42 -7.66
C ILE A 45 -4.24 -8.66 -8.51
N VAL A 46 -3.94 -9.81 -7.91
CA VAL A 46 -4.32 -11.13 -8.43
C VAL A 46 -5.18 -11.83 -7.39
N TYR A 47 -6.39 -12.23 -7.78
CA TYR A 47 -7.30 -13.01 -6.95
C TYR A 47 -7.55 -14.39 -7.57
N ILE A 48 -7.48 -15.44 -6.74
CA ILE A 48 -7.78 -16.82 -7.12
C ILE A 48 -9.03 -17.25 -6.35
N PRO A 49 -10.24 -17.14 -6.95
CA PRO A 49 -11.50 -17.38 -6.24
C PRO A 49 -11.63 -18.79 -5.66
N GLU A 50 -11.17 -19.80 -6.40
CA GLU A 50 -11.30 -21.20 -6.00
C GLU A 50 -10.50 -21.53 -4.73
N GLU A 51 -9.42 -20.79 -4.49
CA GLU A 51 -8.55 -20.94 -3.31
C GLU A 51 -8.80 -19.85 -2.26
N LYS A 52 -9.59 -18.83 -2.60
CA LYS A 52 -9.78 -17.62 -1.78
C LYS A 52 -8.45 -16.96 -1.40
N VAL A 53 -7.51 -16.88 -2.34
CA VAL A 53 -6.18 -16.27 -2.15
C VAL A 53 -6.12 -14.95 -2.91
N LEU A 54 -5.70 -13.89 -2.22
CA LEU A 54 -5.42 -12.57 -2.78
C LEU A 54 -3.92 -12.31 -2.75
N PHE A 55 -3.32 -12.03 -3.90
CA PHE A 55 -2.00 -11.41 -3.99
C PHE A 55 -2.23 -9.90 -4.14
N ALA A 56 -1.92 -9.15 -3.09
CA ALA A 56 -2.18 -7.71 -3.04
C ALA A 56 -1.08 -6.87 -3.69
N GLY A 57 0.11 -7.44 -3.91
CA GLY A 57 1.29 -6.64 -4.22
C GLY A 57 1.52 -5.60 -3.14
N ASP A 58 2.09 -4.46 -3.50
CA ASP A 58 2.38 -3.37 -2.56
C ASP A 58 1.13 -2.55 -2.16
N LEU A 59 -0.09 -3.02 -2.49
CA LEU A 59 -1.31 -2.54 -1.84
C LEU A 59 -1.51 -3.09 -0.42
N LEU A 60 -0.62 -3.99 0.04
CA LEU A 60 -0.55 -4.37 1.45
C LEU A 60 0.90 -4.54 1.90
N PHE A 61 1.25 -3.82 2.97
CA PHE A 61 2.45 -3.99 3.77
C PHE A 61 2.06 -4.57 5.14
N ALA A 62 2.06 -5.89 5.25
CA ALA A 62 1.56 -6.57 6.44
C ALA A 62 2.42 -6.28 7.69
N ASN A 63 1.79 -5.70 8.72
CA ASN A 63 2.38 -5.43 10.04
C ASN A 63 3.64 -4.55 10.02
N ARG A 64 3.69 -3.56 9.12
CA ARG A 64 4.80 -2.62 8.98
C ARG A 64 4.35 -1.35 8.26
N ASP A 65 5.13 -0.27 8.37
CA ASP A 65 4.81 0.98 7.68
C ASP A 65 4.90 0.81 6.14
N PRO A 66 3.80 1.05 5.38
CA PRO A 66 3.81 1.10 3.92
C PRO A 66 4.57 2.33 3.41
N TRP A 67 5.20 2.25 2.25
CA TRP A 67 5.67 3.45 1.55
C TRP A 67 4.49 4.10 0.81
N ILE A 68 4.15 5.34 1.18
CA ILE A 68 2.97 6.04 0.62
C ILE A 68 3.30 7.12 -0.41
N GLY A 69 4.60 7.39 -0.66
CA GLY A 69 5.03 8.54 -1.45
C GLY A 69 5.07 8.33 -2.97
N SER A 70 4.74 7.14 -3.47
CA SER A 70 4.71 6.84 -4.90
C SER A 70 3.32 6.96 -5.54
N GLY A 71 2.28 7.19 -4.74
CA GLY A 71 0.90 7.18 -5.22
C GLY A 71 0.02 8.17 -4.45
N ASP A 72 -1.17 7.71 -4.10
CA ASP A 72 -2.21 8.52 -3.45
C ASP A 72 -2.66 7.88 -2.14
N PRO A 73 -2.20 8.41 -0.99
CA PRO A 73 -2.56 7.88 0.32
C PRO A 73 -4.07 7.85 0.57
N GLU A 74 -4.83 8.85 0.11
CA GLU A 74 -6.29 8.89 0.28
C GLU A 74 -6.99 7.95 -0.71
N GLY A 75 -6.49 7.88 -1.94
CA GLY A 75 -6.94 6.90 -2.94
C GLY A 75 -6.75 5.45 -2.48
N TRP A 76 -5.64 5.16 -1.80
CA TRP A 76 -5.34 3.84 -1.25
C TRP A 76 -6.40 3.38 -0.25
N LEU A 77 -6.91 4.27 0.61
CA LEU A 77 -7.99 3.93 1.55
C LEU A 77 -9.23 3.42 0.82
N SER A 78 -9.58 4.05 -0.30
CA SER A 78 -10.73 3.63 -1.12
C SER A 78 -10.49 2.28 -1.79
N VAL A 79 -9.25 2.03 -2.25
CA VAL A 79 -8.87 0.73 -2.83
C VAL A 79 -8.94 -0.38 -1.78
N ASN A 80 -8.51 -0.12 -0.54
CA ASN A 80 -8.61 -1.09 0.55
C ASN A 80 -10.08 -1.46 0.83
N ASP A 81 -11.00 -0.48 0.81
CA ASP A 81 -12.44 -0.73 0.94
C ASP A 81 -12.99 -1.57 -0.23
N GLU A 82 -12.58 -1.29 -1.47
CA GLU A 82 -12.95 -2.10 -2.64
C GLU A 82 -12.46 -3.55 -2.54
N LEU A 83 -11.24 -3.76 -2.06
CA LEU A 83 -10.67 -5.10 -1.89
C LEU A 83 -11.48 -5.92 -0.88
N MET A 84 -12.04 -5.31 0.16
CA MET A 84 -12.84 -6.02 1.16
C MET A 84 -14.09 -6.69 0.58
N ALA A 85 -14.57 -6.26 -0.59
CA ALA A 85 -15.70 -6.88 -1.27
C ALA A 85 -15.38 -8.26 -1.88
N LEU A 86 -14.10 -8.59 -2.08
CA LEU A 86 -13.67 -9.90 -2.57
C LEU A 86 -13.77 -10.94 -1.44
N ASP A 87 -14.10 -12.20 -1.75
CA ASP A 87 -14.17 -13.31 -0.77
C ASP A 87 -12.82 -14.05 -0.64
N PHE A 88 -11.78 -13.35 -0.18
CA PHE A 88 -10.49 -13.98 0.15
C PHE A 88 -10.39 -14.33 1.64
N LYS A 89 -9.56 -15.34 1.93
CA LYS A 89 -9.21 -15.82 3.27
C LYS A 89 -7.72 -15.66 3.58
N ILE A 90 -6.87 -15.75 2.56
CA ILE A 90 -5.42 -15.63 2.69
C ILE A 90 -4.96 -14.49 1.78
N THR A 91 -4.17 -13.59 2.32
CA THR A 91 -3.53 -12.50 1.58
C THR A 91 -2.02 -12.71 1.55
N ILE A 92 -1.45 -12.59 0.35
CA ILE A 92 -0.02 -12.53 0.09
C ILE A 92 0.32 -11.05 -0.18
N PRO A 93 0.93 -10.35 0.78
CA PRO A 93 1.32 -8.95 0.59
C PRO A 93 2.57 -8.83 -0.29
N GLY A 94 2.86 -7.63 -0.77
CA GLY A 94 4.14 -7.30 -1.39
C GLY A 94 5.27 -7.28 -0.36
N HIS A 95 4.95 -6.89 0.88
CA HIS A 95 5.88 -6.92 2.01
C HIS A 95 5.25 -7.44 3.30
N GLY A 96 6.02 -8.23 4.05
CA GLY A 96 5.59 -8.80 5.33
C GLY A 96 5.26 -10.30 5.23
N ASN A 97 4.68 -10.85 6.29
CA ASN A 97 4.24 -12.24 6.34
C ASN A 97 2.87 -12.41 5.69
N LEU A 98 2.42 -13.66 5.53
CA LEU A 98 1.04 -13.95 5.16
C LEU A 98 0.08 -13.21 6.09
N ALA A 99 -0.95 -12.63 5.50
CA ALA A 99 -1.90 -11.75 6.16
C ALA A 99 -3.33 -12.23 5.95
N SER A 100 -4.25 -11.68 6.72
CA SER A 100 -5.68 -11.82 6.56
C SER A 100 -6.30 -10.45 6.26
N ARG A 101 -7.57 -10.25 6.61
CA ARG A 101 -8.29 -9.00 6.31
C ARG A 101 -7.95 -7.91 7.30
N GLU A 102 -7.59 -8.31 8.51
CA GLU A 102 -7.27 -7.46 9.64
C GLU A 102 -6.09 -6.54 9.32
N GLU A 103 -5.08 -7.02 8.60
CA GLU A 103 -3.92 -6.21 8.21
C GLU A 103 -4.29 -5.03 7.30
N PHE A 104 -5.30 -5.15 6.41
CA PHE A 104 -5.77 -4.01 5.62
C PHE A 104 -6.40 -2.91 6.50
N SER A 105 -7.06 -3.32 7.58
CA SER A 105 -7.63 -2.37 8.55
C SER A 105 -6.53 -1.66 9.33
N LEU A 106 -5.48 -2.38 9.74
CA LEU A 106 -4.32 -1.78 10.41
C LEU A 106 -3.53 -0.84 9.49
N GLU A 107 -3.34 -1.22 8.23
CA GLU A 107 -2.68 -0.36 7.24
C GLU A 107 -3.49 0.91 6.97
N SER A 108 -4.80 0.77 6.76
CA SER A 108 -5.70 1.91 6.57
C SER A 108 -5.72 2.83 7.79
N LYS A 109 -5.65 2.25 9.00
CA LYS A 109 -5.54 2.99 10.25
C LYS A 109 -4.23 3.78 10.32
N TYR A 110 -3.10 3.15 9.98
CA TYR A 110 -1.80 3.81 9.93
C TYR A 110 -1.80 5.00 8.96
N ILE A 111 -2.29 4.81 7.73
CA ILE A 111 -2.32 5.85 6.70
C ILE A 111 -3.15 7.05 7.21
N LYS A 112 -4.34 6.80 7.77
CA LYS A 112 -5.21 7.83 8.34
C LYS A 112 -4.54 8.59 9.48
N GLU A 113 -4.03 7.87 10.48
CA GLU A 113 -3.40 8.49 11.66
C GLU A 113 -2.19 9.34 11.27
N LEU A 114 -1.34 8.85 10.35
CA LEU A 114 -0.17 9.61 9.92
C LEU A 114 -0.57 10.89 9.18
N ILE A 115 -1.56 10.83 8.29
CA ILE A 115 -2.09 12.02 7.59
C ILE A 115 -2.59 13.05 8.60
N GLU A 116 -3.37 12.62 9.59
CA GLU A 116 -3.92 13.50 10.63
C GLU A 116 -2.83 14.11 11.50
N LEU A 117 -1.87 13.31 11.98
CA LEU A 117 -0.74 13.79 12.79
C LEU A 117 0.09 14.84 12.06
N VAL A 118 0.40 14.61 10.78
CA VAL A 118 1.18 15.58 9.97
C VAL A 118 0.37 16.86 9.74
N LYS A 119 -0.91 16.77 9.38
CA LYS A 119 -1.80 17.94 9.22
C LYS A 119 -1.89 18.77 10.50
N ASN A 120 -1.99 18.11 11.65
CA ASN A 120 -2.06 18.77 12.96
C ASN A 120 -0.77 19.52 13.31
N LYS A 121 0.40 18.90 13.10
CA LYS A 121 1.70 19.55 13.33
C LYS A 121 1.88 20.79 12.46
N ILE A 122 1.58 20.68 11.17
CA ILE A 122 1.66 21.82 10.23
C ILE A 122 0.71 22.95 10.66
N SER A 123 -0.53 22.62 11.02
CA SER A 123 -1.53 23.62 11.45
C SER A 123 -1.14 24.33 12.75
N ALA A 124 -0.38 23.65 13.62
CA ALA A 124 0.18 24.22 14.84
C ALA A 124 1.50 25.00 14.63
N GLY A 125 2.06 25.02 13.41
CA GLY A 125 3.37 25.61 13.14
C GLY A 125 4.55 24.81 13.71
N GLU A 126 4.32 23.53 14.01
CA GLU A 126 5.32 22.61 14.57
C GLU A 126 5.99 21.77 13.47
N ASP A 127 7.17 21.22 13.76
CA ASP A 127 7.91 20.37 12.82
C ASP A 127 7.33 18.93 12.79
N PRO A 128 6.78 18.46 11.65
CA PRO A 128 6.25 17.11 11.53
C PRO A 128 7.26 15.99 11.79
N THR A 129 8.57 16.25 11.63
CA THR A 129 9.63 15.25 11.91
C THR A 129 9.69 14.86 13.40
N GLN A 130 9.03 15.64 14.26
CA GLN A 130 8.89 15.33 15.69
C GLN A 130 7.81 14.31 16.00
N ILE A 131 7.01 13.87 15.02
CA ILE A 131 6.04 12.78 15.20
C ILE A 131 6.79 11.51 15.59
N LYS A 132 6.36 10.90 16.69
CA LYS A 132 6.95 9.69 17.23
C LYS A 132 5.96 8.53 17.14
N ARG A 133 6.49 7.33 17.36
CA ARG A 133 5.69 6.13 17.31
C ARG A 133 4.62 6.11 18.40
N GLU A 134 4.90 6.70 19.55
CA GLU A 134 3.98 6.79 20.69
C GLU A 134 2.75 7.68 20.41
N ASP A 135 2.78 8.50 19.36
CA ASP A 135 1.65 9.35 18.95
C ASP A 135 0.57 8.53 18.22
N PHE A 136 0.87 7.31 17.79
CA PHE A 136 -0.06 6.41 17.10
C PHE A 136 -0.86 5.56 18.08
N SER A 137 -1.96 4.98 17.60
CA SER A 137 -2.69 3.94 18.33
C SER A 137 -1.79 2.75 18.69
N LYS A 138 -2.07 2.14 19.85
CA LYS A 138 -1.25 1.07 20.46
C LYS A 138 -0.88 -0.07 19.51
N GLU A 139 -1.79 -0.49 18.64
CA GLU A 139 -1.57 -1.61 17.72
C GLU A 139 -0.49 -1.31 16.67
N LEU A 140 -0.25 -0.03 16.38
CA LEU A 140 0.74 0.43 15.41
C LEU A 140 2.09 0.76 16.07
N GLN A 141 2.13 0.88 17.40
CA GLN A 141 3.33 1.35 18.11
C GLN A 141 4.52 0.38 18.01
N SER A 142 4.27 -0.90 17.71
CA SER A 142 5.33 -1.91 17.54
C SER A 142 5.94 -1.92 16.14
N TRP A 143 5.36 -1.18 15.17
CA TRP A 143 5.82 -1.20 13.80
C TRP A 143 7.15 -0.48 13.64
N ASN A 144 8.03 -1.08 12.84
CA ASN A 144 9.36 -0.52 12.56
C ASN A 144 9.75 -0.74 11.11
N SER A 145 9.89 0.36 10.38
CA SER A 145 10.34 0.38 8.99
C SER A 145 10.99 1.72 8.68
N ILE A 146 11.96 1.73 7.76
CA ILE A 146 12.56 2.95 7.23
C ILE A 146 11.52 3.89 6.59
N CYS A 147 10.38 3.35 6.17
CA CYS A 147 9.30 4.12 5.57
C CYS A 147 8.70 5.13 6.55
N PHE A 148 8.78 4.91 7.86
CA PHE A 148 8.16 5.79 8.86
C PHE A 148 8.60 7.26 8.70
N GLY A 149 9.92 7.51 8.75
CA GLY A 149 10.46 8.86 8.56
C GLY A 149 10.27 9.38 7.13
N TRP A 150 10.33 8.49 6.13
CA TRP A 150 10.11 8.89 4.73
C TRP A 150 8.69 9.39 4.50
N ASN A 151 7.69 8.70 5.06
CA ASN A 151 6.28 9.05 4.92
C ASN A 151 5.97 10.40 5.59
N ILE A 152 6.54 10.65 6.78
CA ILE A 152 6.41 11.95 7.47
C ILE A 152 6.95 13.07 6.58
N ASN A 153 8.16 12.90 6.05
CA ASN A 153 8.77 13.91 5.17
C ASN A 153 7.97 14.11 3.88
N PHE A 154 7.50 13.03 3.27
CA PHE A 154 6.67 13.09 2.07
C PHE A 154 5.38 13.89 2.32
N LEU A 155 4.62 13.57 3.37
CA LEU A 155 3.38 14.27 3.69
C LEU A 155 3.62 15.72 4.10
N ALA A 156 4.71 16.00 4.82
CA ALA A 156 5.06 17.37 5.19
C ALA A 156 5.28 18.24 3.95
N GLU A 157 5.95 17.72 2.93
CA GLU A 157 6.16 18.40 1.66
C GLU A 157 4.90 18.44 0.79
N LEU A 158 4.07 17.40 0.83
CA LEU A 158 2.80 17.36 0.12
C LEU A 158 1.84 18.45 0.62
N PHE A 159 1.69 18.59 1.94
CA PHE A 159 0.73 19.55 2.52
C PHE A 159 1.23 20.99 2.56
N LYS A 160 2.54 21.26 2.50
CA LYS A 160 3.05 22.63 2.28
C LYS A 160 2.71 23.18 0.90
N LYS A 161 2.43 22.32 -0.08
CA LYS A 161 2.15 22.68 -1.47
C LYS A 161 0.66 22.75 -1.80
N ALA A 162 -0.20 22.30 -0.88
CA ALA A 162 -1.66 22.31 -1.02
C ALA A 162 -2.24 23.64 -0.53
#